data_AF-K5ZID8-F1
#
_entry.id   AF-K5ZID8-F1
#
_cell.length_a   1.000
_cell.length_b   1.000
_cell.length_c   1.000
_cell.angle_alpha   90.00
_cell.angle_beta   90.00
_cell.angle_gamma   90.00
#
_symmetry.space_group_name_H-M   'P 1'
#
loop_
_entity.id
_entity.type
_entity.pdbx_description
1 polymer ?
#
loop_
_entity_poly.entity_id
_entity_poly.type
_entity_poly.pdbx_seq_one_letter_code
_entity_poly.pdbx_strand_id
1 'polypeptide(L)' 'HDITPLDTTACGDAFAGAFAAALEEGAALAQAVRFGNAAGALAALTRGAQPSLPRRDAILARLALSP' A
#
# COMPACT_ATOMS: atom_id res chain seq x y z
N HIS A 1 0.35 -1.54 10.06
CA HIS A 1 1.31 -0.52 9.60
C HIS A 1 1.02 0.75 10.36
N ASP A 2 1.76 0.99 11.45
CA ASP A 2 1.54 2.21 12.23
C ASP A 2 2.12 3.41 11.48
N ILE A 3 1.30 4.46 11.38
CA ILE A 3 1.57 5.71 10.70
C ILE A 3 0.81 6.84 11.40
N THR A 4 1.25 8.07 11.21
CA THR A 4 0.43 9.26 11.44
C THR A 4 -0.02 9.77 10.08
N PRO A 5 -1.33 9.69 9.73
CA PRO A 5 -1.80 10.07 8.40
C PRO A 5 -1.74 11.58 8.19
N LEU A 6 -1.27 11.99 7.01
CA LEU A 6 -1.29 13.38 6.54
C LEU A 6 -2.56 13.66 5.73
N ASP A 7 -2.97 12.73 4.88
CA ASP A 7 -4.14 12.82 4.00
C ASP A 7 -4.57 11.42 3.59
N THR A 8 -5.83 11.04 3.81
CA THR A 8 -6.32 9.67 3.51
C THR A 8 -6.86 9.51 2.09
N THR A 9 -6.80 10.55 1.26
CA THR A 9 -7.24 10.50 -0.13
C THR A 9 -6.50 9.39 -0.89
N ALA A 10 -7.23 8.60 -1.67
CA ALA A 10 -6.73 7.46 -2.46
C ALA A 10 -6.06 6.30 -1.68
N CYS A 11 -6.13 6.26 -0.35
CA CYS A 11 -5.62 5.10 0.42
C CYS A 11 -6.30 3.79 0.02
N GLY A 12 -7.61 3.83 -0.26
CA GLY A 12 -8.38 2.68 -0.76
C GLY A 12 -7.98 2.26 -2.17
N ASP A 13 -7.71 3.22 -3.06
CA ASP A 13 -7.26 2.95 -4.42
C ASP A 13 -5.86 2.33 -4.42
N ALA A 14 -4.95 2.86 -3.58
CA ALA A 14 -3.62 2.29 -3.37
C ALA A 14 -3.70 0.86 -2.82
N PHE A 15 -4.58 0.60 -1.84
CA PHE A 15 -4.84 -0.75 -1.34
C PHE A 15 -5.33 -1.66 -2.46
N ALA A 16 -6.38 -1.27 -3.19
CA ALA A 16 -7.03 -2.12 -4.18
C ALA A 16 -6.08 -2.43 -5.35
N GLY A 17 -5.34 -1.43 -5.84
CA GLY A 17 -4.37 -1.60 -6.92
C GLY A 17 -3.23 -2.52 -6.53
N ALA A 18 -2.63 -2.31 -5.35
CA ALA A 18 -1.55 -3.15 -4.86
C ALA A 18 -2.03 -4.57 -4.54
N PHE A 19 -3.21 -4.72 -3.93
CA PHE A 19 -3.84 -6.01 -3.66
C PHE A 19 -4.10 -6.81 -4.94
N ALA A 20 -4.69 -6.18 -5.95
CA ALA A 20 -4.98 -6.80 -7.24
C ALA A 20 -3.69 -7.21 -7.96
N ALA A 21 -2.66 -6.35 -7.97
CA ALA A 21 -1.36 -6.68 -8.55
C ALA A 21 -0.70 -7.87 -7.85
N ALA A 22 -0.73 -7.93 -6.51
CA ALA A 22 -0.16 -9.05 -5.78
C ALA A 22 -0.92 -10.37 -6.04
N LEU A 23 -2.25 -10.33 -6.18
CA LEU A 23 -3.03 -11.52 -6.56
C LEU A 23 -2.71 -12.00 -7.98
N GLU A 24 -2.58 -11.07 -8.93
CA GLU A 24 -2.23 -11.39 -10.32
C GLU A 24 -0.85 -12.05 -10.42
N GLU A 25 0.09 -11.62 -9.59
CA GLU A 25 1.42 -12.24 -9.44
C GLU A 25 1.42 -13.58 -8.68
N GLY A 26 0.25 -14.10 -8.28
CA GLY A 26 0.10 -15.40 -7.62
C GLY A 26 0.40 -15.41 -6.13
N ALA A 27 0.41 -14.25 -5.46
CA ALA A 27 0.58 -14.20 -4.01
C ALA A 27 -0.60 -14.86 -3.29
N ALA A 28 -0.33 -15.50 -2.14
CA ALA A 28 -1.40 -15.97 -1.28
C ALA A 28 -2.26 -14.79 -0.80
N LEU A 29 -3.55 -15.01 -0.59
CA LEU A 29 -4.49 -13.95 -0.20
C LEU A 29 -4.00 -13.11 0.99
N ALA A 30 -3.44 -13.75 2.01
CA ALA A 30 -2.89 -13.06 3.18
C ALA A 30 -1.70 -12.14 2.84
N GLN A 31 -0.84 -12.56 1.89
CA GLN A 31 0.28 -11.75 1.41
C GLN A 31 -0.23 -10.56 0.58
N ALA A 32 -1.21 -10.79 -0.29
CA ALA A 32 -1.83 -9.72 -1.07
C ALA A 32 -2.50 -8.67 -0.18
N VAL A 33 -3.21 -9.09 0.87
CA VAL A 33 -3.81 -8.17 1.87
C VAL A 33 -2.72 -7.35 2.58
N ARG A 34 -1.62 -7.99 3.00
CA ARG A 34 -0.49 -7.26 3.61
C ARG A 34 0.11 -6.24 2.65
N PHE A 35 0.27 -6.60 1.39
CA PHE A 35 0.81 -5.72 0.35
C PHE A 35 -0.12 -4.52 0.09
N GLY A 36 -1.43 -4.75 -0.01
CA GLY A 36 -2.44 -3.69 -0.10
C GLY A 36 -2.43 -2.76 1.13
N ASN A 37 -2.36 -3.32 2.34
CA ASN A 37 -2.33 -2.53 3.58
C ASN A 37 -1.08 -1.65 3.66
N ALA A 38 0.08 -2.15 3.21
CA ALA A 38 1.30 -1.37 3.13
C ALA A 38 1.16 -0.22 2.12
N ALA A 39 0.56 -0.46 0.96
CA ALA A 39 0.32 0.57 -0.04
C ALA A 39 -0.64 1.67 0.46
N GLY A 40 -1.77 1.29 1.07
CA GLY A 40 -2.70 2.24 1.65
C GLY A 40 -2.07 3.08 2.76
N ALA A 41 -1.25 2.47 3.62
CA ALA A 41 -0.53 3.18 4.66
C ALA A 41 0.52 4.18 4.10
N LEU A 42 1.18 3.86 2.99
CA LEU A 42 2.12 4.78 2.34
C LEU A 42 1.40 5.95 1.66
N ALA A 43 0.27 5.70 1.00
CA ALA A 43 -0.53 6.74 0.38
C ALA A 43 -0.97 7.80 1.40
N ALA A 44 -1.26 7.39 2.64
CA ALA A 44 -1.66 8.29 3.70
C ALA A 44 -0.61 9.35 4.09
N LEU A 45 0.65 9.21 3.66
CA LEU A 45 1.78 10.07 4.02
C LEU A 45 2.03 11.22 3.02
N THR A 46 1.28 11.28 1.92
CA THR A 46 1.43 12.30 0.87
C THR A 46 0.07 12.89 0.51
N ARG A 47 0.00 14.21 0.27
CA ARG A 47 -1.28 14.87 -0.08
C ARG A 47 -1.72 14.53 -1.50
N GLY A 48 -3.04 14.38 -1.68
CA GLY A 48 -3.70 14.18 -2.96
C GLY A 48 -3.80 12.70 -3.39
N ALA A 49 -4.54 12.46 -4.47
CA ALA A 49 -4.82 11.12 -4.97
C ALA A 49 -3.65 10.51 -5.76
N GLN A 50 -3.55 10.79 -7.07
CA GLN A 50 -2.51 10.24 -7.92
C GLN A 50 -1.06 10.47 -7.40
N PRO A 51 -0.71 11.64 -6.83
CA PRO A 51 0.64 11.87 -6.32
C PRO A 51 1.02 10.99 -5.12
N SER A 52 0.04 10.48 -4.36
CA SER A 52 0.30 9.66 -3.17
C SER A 52 0.46 8.17 -3.47
N LEU A 53 0.14 7.72 -4.68
CA LEU A 53 0.20 6.30 -5.03
C LEU A 53 1.65 5.78 -4.96
N PRO A 54 1.94 4.82 -4.07
CA PRO A 54 3.31 4.36 -3.86
C PRO A 54 3.79 3.48 -5.01
N ARG A 55 5.10 3.51 -5.25
CA ARG A 55 5.79 2.56 -6.12
C ARG A 55 6.03 1.24 -5.39
N ARG A 56 6.22 0.16 -6.16
CA ARG A 56 6.37 -1.22 -5.65
C ARG A 56 7.51 -1.35 -4.63
N ASP A 57 8.65 -0.74 -4.92
CA ASP A 57 9.84 -0.71 -4.06
C ASP A 57 9.54 -0.10 -2.69
N ALA A 58 8.79 1.00 -2.63
CA ALA A 58 8.37 1.61 -1.37
C ALA A 58 7.47 0.66 -0.55
N ILE A 59 6.55 -0.06 -1.20
CA ILE A 59 5.67 -1.03 -0.54
C ILE A 59 6.50 -2.19 0.06
N LEU A 60 7.46 -2.71 -0.71
CA LEU A 60 8.36 -3.77 -0.24
C LEU A 60 9.22 -3.31 0.94
N ALA A 61 9.78 -2.11 0.88
CA ALA A 61 10.52 -1.52 1.99
C ALA A 61 9.64 -1.37 3.24
N ARG A 62 8.38 -0.95 3.08
CA ARG A 62 7.44 -0.81 4.21
C ARG A 62 7.11 -2.14 4.89
N LEU A 63 7.05 -3.23 4.13
CA LEU A 63 6.82 -4.59 4.65
C LEU A 63 8.04 -5.12 5.41
N ALA A 64 9.26 -4.83 4.93
CA ALA A 64 10.49 -5.23 5.62
C ALA A 64 10.64 -4.60 7.02
N LEU A 65 10.04 -3.42 7.24
CA LEU A 65 10.04 -2.70 8.52
C LEU A 65 8.94 -3.15 9.50
N SER A 66 8.03 -4.06 9.09
CA SER A 66 6.91 -4.51 9.93
C SER A 66 6.60 -5.98 9.65
N PRO A 67 7.38 -6.92 10.23
CA PRO A 67 7.12 -8.35 10.10
C PRO A 67 5.74 -8.76 10.66
#